data_AF-A0AAP4FCY4-F1
#
_entry.id   AF-A0AAP4FCY4-F1
#
_cell.length_a   1.000
_cell.length_b   1.000
_cell.length_c   1.000
_cell.angle_alpha   90.00
_cell.angle_beta   90.00
_cell.angle_gamma   90.00
#
_symmetry.space_group_name_H-M   'P 1'
#
loop_
_entity.id
_entity.type
_entity.pdbx_description
1 polymer ?
#
loop_
_entity_poly.entity_id
_entity_poly.type
_entity_poly.pdbx_seq_one_letter_code
_entity_poly.pdbx_strand_id
1 'polypeptide(L)'
;MTWAMHREAVSFRLSDIELEGEFHYDSVESSLYLVDPEPGEDEVLTVSLLRDGYFAFPGEISVRDYSEHFGLPAALVAAGICGEVEEISIGPFGSRVVRMRVIV
;
A
#
# COMPACT_ATOMS: atom_id res chain seq x y z
N MET A 1 -17.66 4.26 8.61
CA MET A 1 -16.24 4.25 8.22
C MET A 1 -15.96 5.63 7.66
N THR A 2 -14.98 6.35 8.20
CA THR A 2 -14.71 7.75 7.83
C THR A 2 -13.36 7.78 7.15
N TRP A 3 -13.34 7.59 5.84
CA TRP A 3 -12.12 7.69 5.07
C TRP A 3 -11.69 9.15 4.99
N ALA A 4 -10.39 9.41 5.10
CA ALA A 4 -9.82 10.65 4.62
C ALA A 4 -9.39 10.39 3.17
N MET A 5 -10.01 11.08 2.22
CA MET A 5 -9.56 11.08 0.83
C MET A 5 -8.22 11.83 0.79
N HIS A 6 -7.15 11.18 0.34
CA HIS A 6 -5.81 11.75 0.45
C HIS A 6 -5.27 12.32 -0.87
N ARG A 7 -5.68 11.80 -2.03
CA ARG A 7 -5.41 12.42 -3.35
C ARG A 7 -6.47 12.05 -4.39
N GLU A 8 -6.82 13.01 -5.25
CA GLU A 8 -7.60 12.76 -6.48
C GLU A 8 -6.75 11.98 -7.50
N ALA A 9 -7.37 10.97 -8.13
CA ALA A 9 -6.94 10.13 -9.24
C ALA A 9 -5.41 10.07 -9.54
N VAL A 10 -4.76 8.99 -9.12
CA VAL A 10 -3.35 8.72 -9.44
C VAL A 10 -3.26 7.41 -10.22
N SER A 11 -2.67 7.46 -11.41
CA SER A 11 -2.34 6.26 -12.17
C SER A 11 -0.88 5.85 -11.93
N PHE A 12 -0.64 4.56 -11.74
CA PHE A 12 0.70 4.01 -11.68
C PHE A 12 0.76 2.66 -12.37
N ARG A 13 1.90 2.43 -13.00
CA ARG A 13 2.15 1.21 -13.77
C ARG A 13 2.95 0.23 -12.92
N LEU A 14 2.35 -0.92 -12.66
CA LEU A 14 3.05 -2.11 -12.20
C LEU A 14 3.60 -2.89 -13.39
N SER A 15 4.44 -3.88 -13.12
CA SER A 15 5.15 -4.69 -14.11
C SER A 15 4.27 -5.12 -15.30
N ASP A 16 3.07 -5.62 -14.99
CA ASP A 16 2.15 -6.21 -15.97
C ASP A 16 0.73 -5.60 -15.97
N ILE A 17 0.45 -4.66 -15.07
CA ILE A 17 -0.88 -4.03 -14.92
C ILE A 17 -0.76 -2.52 -14.65
N GLU A 18 -1.66 -1.73 -15.21
CA GLU A 18 -1.83 -0.32 -14.87
C GLU A 18 -2.98 -0.22 -13.87
N LEU A 19 -2.69 0.32 -12.69
CA LEU A 19 -3.68 0.57 -11.65
C LEU A 19 -4.02 2.05 -11.67
N GLU A 20 -5.31 2.35 -11.82
CA GLU A 20 -5.85 3.70 -11.84
C GLU A 20 -6.96 3.78 -10.79
N GLY A 21 -6.91 4.81 -9.96
CA GLY A 21 -7.92 5.01 -8.93
C GLY A 21 -7.58 6.13 -7.97
N GLU A 22 -8.45 6.31 -6.99
CA GLU A 22 -8.25 7.24 -5.88
C GLU A 22 -7.59 6.52 -4.71
N PHE A 23 -6.60 7.18 -4.10
CA PHE A 23 -5.91 6.62 -2.94
C PHE A 23 -6.56 7.08 -1.64
N HIS A 24 -7.05 6.11 -0.89
CA HIS A 24 -7.66 6.33 0.41
C HIS A 24 -6.78 5.72 1.48
N TYR A 25 -6.45 6.50 2.50
CA TYR A 25 -5.73 6.00 3.67
C TYR A 25 -6.65 6.04 4.88
N ASP A 26 -6.79 4.88 5.52
CA ASP A 26 -7.44 4.74 6.81
C ASP A 26 -6.36 4.72 7.91
N SER A 27 -6.27 5.83 8.65
CA SER A 27 -5.32 5.97 9.76
C SER A 27 -5.64 5.10 10.97
N VAL A 28 -6.88 4.64 11.14
CA VAL A 28 -7.29 3.78 12.25
C VAL A 28 -6.78 2.36 12.01
N GLU A 29 -6.98 1.86 10.78
CA GLU A 29 -6.58 0.51 10.39
C GLU A 29 -5.15 0.46 9.84
N SER A 30 -4.51 1.61 9.60
CA SER A 30 -3.22 1.72 8.90
C SER A 30 -3.24 0.99 7.54
N SER A 31 -4.30 1.29 6.79
CA SER A 31 -4.60 0.63 5.52
C SER A 31 -4.67 1.63 4.38
N LEU A 32 -4.09 1.25 3.24
CA LEU A 32 -4.12 2.00 2.00
C LEU A 32 -4.99 1.25 1.01
N TYR A 33 -5.93 1.97 0.41
CA TYR A 33 -6.90 1.46 -0.55
C TYR A 33 -6.69 2.19 -1.87
N LEU A 34 -6.80 1.43 -2.96
CA LEU A 34 -7.07 1.97 -4.28
C LEU A 34 -8.56 1.82 -4.54
N VAL A 35 -9.23 2.92 -4.82
CA VAL A 35 -10.66 2.94 -5.11
C VAL A 35 -10.85 3.21 -6.59
N ASP A 36 -11.46 2.27 -7.30
CA ASP A 36 -11.82 2.45 -8.71
C ASP A 36 -12.94 3.52 -8.79
N PRO A 37 -12.78 4.59 -9.59
CA PRO A 37 -13.83 5.61 -9.76
C PRO A 37 -15.15 5.05 -10.35
N GLU A 38 -15.14 3.92 -11.05
CA GLU A 38 -16.33 3.24 -11.59
C GLU A 38 -16.10 1.71 -11.65
N PRO A 39 -16.47 0.89 -10.63
CA PRO A 39 -17.78 0.88 -9.95
C PRO A 39 -17.69 1.16 -8.43
N GLY A 40 -16.55 1.68 -7.94
CA GLY A 40 -16.29 1.86 -6.51
C GLY A 40 -15.77 0.60 -5.82
N GLU A 41 -15.16 -0.33 -6.56
CA GLU A 41 -14.45 -1.46 -5.96
C GLU A 41 -13.18 -0.96 -5.27
N ASP A 42 -12.95 -1.44 -4.03
CA ASP A 42 -11.80 -1.10 -3.22
C ASP A 42 -10.79 -2.25 -3.19
N GLU A 43 -9.56 -1.97 -3.63
CA GLU A 43 -8.44 -2.88 -3.50
C GLU A 43 -7.59 -2.48 -2.30
N VAL A 44 -7.44 -3.39 -1.34
CA VAL A 44 -6.56 -3.19 -0.18
C VAL A 44 -5.12 -3.46 -0.60
N LEU A 45 -4.29 -2.42 -0.60
CA LEU A 45 -2.89 -2.50 -1.00
C LEU A 45 -1.94 -2.84 0.16
N THR A 46 -2.47 -2.94 1.38
CA THR A 46 -1.70 -3.20 2.59
C THR A 46 -1.86 -4.62 3.09
N VAL A 47 -0.91 -5.05 3.92
CA VAL A 47 -0.96 -6.34 4.61
C VAL A 47 -0.77 -6.14 6.10
N SER A 48 -1.57 -6.82 6.91
CA SER A 48 -1.34 -6.88 8.36
C SER A 48 -0.26 -7.91 8.67
N LEU A 49 0.79 -7.48 9.37
CA LEU A 49 1.86 -8.34 9.88
C LEU A 49 1.82 -8.52 11.41
N LEU A 50 0.70 -8.17 12.05
CA LEU A 50 0.56 -8.25 13.51
C LEU A 50 0.82 -9.66 14.05
N ARG A 51 0.38 -10.68 13.30
CA ARG A 51 0.59 -12.09 13.65
C ARG A 51 2.07 -12.51 13.55
N ASP A 52 2.83 -11.83 12.71
CA ASP A 52 4.27 -12.02 12.52
C ASP A 52 5.11 -11.17 13.50
N GLY A 53 4.45 -10.38 14.37
CA GLY A 53 5.10 -9.54 15.38
C GLY A 53 5.54 -8.16 14.89
N TYR A 54 5.13 -7.75 13.69
CA TYR A 54 5.45 -6.43 13.13
C TYR A 54 4.26 -5.49 13.22
N PHE A 55 4.56 -4.22 13.50
CA PHE A 55 3.57 -3.17 13.67
C PHE A 55 3.94 -2.00 12.77
N ALA A 56 2.94 -1.43 12.09
CA ALA A 56 3.05 -0.13 11.45
C ALA A 56 2.75 0.95 12.51
N PHE A 57 3.59 1.99 12.57
CA PHE A 57 3.30 3.15 13.42
C PHE A 57 2.22 4.04 12.79
N PRO A 58 1.62 4.98 13.54
CA PRO A 58 0.65 5.92 12.96
C PRO A 58 1.23 6.65 11.73
N GLY A 59 0.48 6.64 10.62
CA GLY A 59 0.93 7.18 9.33
C GLY A 59 1.80 6.22 8.52
N GLU A 60 2.02 5.00 8.99
CA GLU A 60 2.75 3.96 8.26
C GLU A 60 1.82 2.83 7.84
N ILE A 61 2.27 2.09 6.84
CA ILE A 61 1.62 0.91 6.29
C ILE A 61 2.66 -0.16 6.00
N SER A 62 2.21 -1.41 5.85
CA SER A 62 3.06 -2.51 5.35
C SER A 62 2.55 -2.97 3.99
N VAL A 63 3.41 -2.95 2.99
CA VAL A 63 3.08 -3.32 1.60
C VAL A 63 3.95 -4.50 1.21
N ARG A 64 3.31 -5.63 0.85
CA ARG A 64 4.03 -6.81 0.39
C ARG A 64 4.24 -6.71 -1.11
N ASP A 65 5.42 -7.12 -1.54
CA ASP A 65 5.76 -7.24 -2.95
C ASP A 65 5.24 -8.60 -3.44
N TYR A 66 3.97 -8.63 -3.86
CA TYR A 66 3.33 -9.84 -4.38
C TYR A 66 3.80 -10.15 -5.81
N SER A 67 3.74 -11.40 -6.23
CA SER A 67 4.08 -11.77 -7.62
C SER A 67 3.13 -11.16 -8.64
N GLU A 68 1.85 -11.01 -8.28
CA GLU A 68 0.80 -10.40 -9.12
C GLU A 68 0.95 -8.87 -9.20
N HIS A 69 1.50 -8.26 -8.14
CA HIS A 69 1.75 -6.82 -8.04
C HIS A 69 3.24 -6.54 -7.81
N PHE A 70 4.10 -7.22 -8.57
CA PHE A 70 5.53 -7.06 -8.38
C PHE A 70 5.94 -5.61 -8.70
N GLY A 71 6.63 -5.00 -7.74
CA GLY A 71 7.04 -3.60 -7.80
C GLY A 71 6.06 -2.62 -7.13
N LEU A 72 5.01 -3.09 -6.45
CA LEU A 72 4.03 -2.20 -5.79
C LEU A 72 4.67 -1.19 -4.81
N PRO A 73 5.57 -1.58 -3.88
CA PRO A 73 6.23 -0.60 -3.01
C PRO A 73 6.98 0.48 -3.81
N ALA A 74 7.70 0.09 -4.85
CA ALA A 74 8.46 1.02 -5.68
C ALA A 74 7.54 1.97 -6.45
N ALA A 75 6.39 1.48 -6.94
CA ALA A 75 5.42 2.30 -7.65
C ALA A 75 4.75 3.34 -6.73
N LEU A 76 4.41 2.96 -5.49
CA LEU A 76 3.88 3.89 -4.49
C LEU A 76 4.87 5.02 -4.14
N VAL A 77 6.17 4.71 -4.12
CA VAL A 77 7.23 5.72 -3.95
C VAL A 77 7.35 6.62 -5.17
N ALA A 78 7.37 6.03 -6.37
CA ALA A 78 7.46 6.79 -7.62
C ALA A 78 6.27 7.73 -7.82
N ALA A 79 5.07 7.32 -7.39
CA ALA A 79 3.86 8.14 -7.40
C ALA A 79 3.84 9.22 -6.29
N GLY A 80 4.83 9.22 -5.39
CA GLY A 80 4.90 10.15 -4.27
C GLY A 80 3.78 9.98 -3.25
N ILE A 81 3.24 8.76 -3.14
CA ILE A 81 2.18 8.39 -2.19
C ILE A 81 2.80 7.91 -0.88
N CYS A 82 3.94 7.24 -0.96
CA CYS A 82 4.63 6.67 0.18
C CYS A 82 6.15 6.93 0.12
N GLY A 83 6.81 6.89 1.27
CA GLY A 83 8.26 6.78 1.40
C GLY A 83 8.62 5.47 2.09
N GLU A 84 9.74 4.85 1.72
CA GLU A 84 10.21 3.63 2.37
C GLU A 84 10.73 3.93 3.79
N VAL A 85 10.40 3.07 4.74
CA VAL A 85 10.92 3.10 6.12
C VAL A 85 11.92 1.97 6.32
N GLU A 86 11.49 0.73 6.06
CA GLU A 86 12.35 -0.45 6.14
C GLU A 86 11.84 -1.60 5.27
N GLU A 87 12.73 -2.51 4.92
CA GLU A 87 12.39 -3.78 4.28
C GLU A 87 12.43 -4.91 5.31
N ILE A 88 11.41 -5.76 5.28
CA ILE A 88 11.16 -6.86 6.20
C ILE A 88 11.04 -8.14 5.37
N SER A 89 11.79 -9.17 5.76
CA SER A 89 11.67 -10.50 5.17
C SER A 89 10.80 -11.39 6.04
N ILE A 90 9.67 -11.86 5.51
CA ILE A 90 8.66 -12.62 6.24
C ILE A 90 8.62 -14.09 5.78
N GLY A 91 8.52 -14.98 6.76
CA GLY A 91 8.31 -16.40 6.54
C GLY A 91 9.55 -17.18 6.07
N PRO A 92 9.44 -18.50 5.94
CA PRO A 92 10.59 -19.38 5.68
C PRO A 92 11.20 -19.23 4.29
N PHE A 93 10.47 -18.60 3.36
CA PHE A 93 10.92 -18.35 1.98
C PHE A 93 11.29 -16.87 1.74
N GLY A 94 11.25 -16.03 2.77
CA GLY A 94 11.71 -14.66 2.72
C GLY A 94 10.87 -13.74 1.83
N SER A 95 9.54 -13.77 1.95
CA SER A 95 8.67 -12.82 1.26
C SER A 95 9.05 -11.38 1.62
N ARG A 96 9.27 -10.57 0.59
CA ARG A 96 9.62 -9.15 0.73
C ARG A 96 8.39 -8.33 1.13
N VAL A 97 8.47 -7.64 2.26
CA VAL A 97 7.49 -6.64 2.69
C VAL A 97 8.22 -5.34 2.98
N VAL A 98 7.68 -4.22 2.56
CA VAL A 98 8.24 -2.90 2.85
C VAL A 98 7.30 -2.20 3.81
N ARG A 99 7.82 -1.75 4.96
CA ARG A 99 7.12 -0.78 5.79
C ARG A 99 7.33 0.59 5.19
N MET A 100 6.25 1.33 4.99
CA MET A 100 6.25 2.59 4.26
C MET A 100 5.52 3.66 5.06
N ARG A 101 5.98 4.90 4.96
CA ARG A 101 5.27 6.07 5.51
C ARG A 101 4.40 6.69 4.43
N VAL A 102 3.13 6.93 4.73
CA VAL A 102 2.21 7.62 3.83
C VAL A 102 2.60 9.10 3.76
N ILE A 103 2.76 9.61 2.54
CA ILE A 103 3.09 11.01 2.26
C ILE A 103 1.77 11.72 1.98
N VAL A 104 1.34 12.53 2.95
CA VAL A 104 0.23 13.48 2.82
C VAL A 104 0.65 14.73 2.05
#